data_AF-A0A835AP39-F1
#
_entry.id   AF-A0A835AP39-F1
#
_cell.length_a   1.000
_cell.length_b   1.000
_cell.length_c   1.000
_cell.angle_alpha   90.00
_cell.angle_beta   90.00
_cell.angle_gamma   90.00
#
_symmetry.space_group_name_H-M   'P 1'
#
loop_
_entity.id
_entity.type
_entity.pdbx_description
1 polymer ?
#
loop_
_entity_poly.entity_id
_entity_poly.type
_entity_poly.pdbx_seq_one_letter_code
_entity_poly.pdbx_strand_id
1 'polypeptide(L)'
;MAPAAADGGAESQRQADRLKQEGNALFRKERLSAAIDAYTGAITLCPTVAVYWTNRALCYKKRSEWAKVEEDCRTAIRLDSQSVKGHYMLGLALVNSQRLSEGIKALEKSLELGRGAHPASYMVEEIWQELSKAKYIEWEGLSRERASQLLKLKVTCKEALRNYNSLGNPGADVPEEQFNVLEDVFKKASKADTPVEVPDHLCCKITLDIFRDPVITPSGVTYERAVLLDHLQTVGKFDPVTREALEPHQLVPNLAIKDAVHAFLSEHGWAYKIR
;
A
#
# COMPACT_ATOMS: atom_id res chain seq x y z
N MET A 1 -35.80 -16.66 -40.56
CA MET A 1 -35.01 -17.65 -39.78
C MET A 1 -33.71 -17.00 -39.34
N ALA A 2 -33.57 -16.69 -38.06
CA ALA A 2 -32.30 -16.70 -37.29
C ALA A 2 -32.55 -16.29 -35.83
N PRO A 3 -32.53 -17.24 -34.88
CA PRO A 3 -32.14 -16.95 -33.49
C PRO A 3 -31.05 -17.88 -32.95
N ALA A 4 -30.27 -18.57 -33.80
CA ALA A 4 -29.32 -19.60 -33.35
C ALA A 4 -28.02 -19.06 -32.70
N ALA A 5 -27.66 -17.78 -32.91
CA ALA A 5 -26.41 -17.22 -32.38
C ALA A 5 -26.46 -16.84 -30.88
N ALA A 6 -27.65 -16.55 -30.35
CA ALA A 6 -27.80 -16.15 -28.94
C ALA A 6 -27.70 -17.33 -27.97
N ASP A 7 -28.09 -18.53 -28.40
CA ASP A 7 -28.14 -19.73 -27.56
C ASP A 7 -26.74 -20.34 -27.33
N GLY A 8 -25.87 -20.28 -28.34
CA GLY A 8 -24.48 -20.77 -28.25
C GLY A 8 -23.58 -19.93 -27.33
N GLY A 9 -23.83 -18.63 -27.23
CA GLY A 9 -23.12 -17.74 -26.29
C GLY A 9 -23.54 -17.99 -24.84
N ALA A 10 -24.84 -18.21 -24.60
CA ALA A 10 -25.37 -18.49 -23.28
C ALA A 10 -24.89 -19.86 -22.75
N GLU A 11 -24.84 -20.88 -23.59
CA GLU A 11 -24.34 -22.20 -23.18
C GLU A 11 -22.83 -22.19 -22.94
N SER A 12 -22.05 -21.50 -23.78
CA SER A 12 -20.62 -21.29 -23.55
C SER A 12 -20.34 -20.60 -22.21
N GLN A 13 -21.14 -19.58 -21.88
CA GLN A 13 -21.03 -18.87 -20.60
C GLN A 13 -21.38 -19.76 -19.40
N ARG A 14 -22.46 -20.55 -19.48
CA ARG A 14 -22.80 -21.53 -18.43
C ARG A 14 -21.70 -22.57 -18.24
N GLN A 15 -21.12 -23.06 -19.33
CA GLN A 15 -20.02 -24.01 -19.28
C GLN A 15 -18.75 -23.38 -18.67
N ALA A 16 -18.41 -22.14 -19.04
CA ALA A 16 -17.31 -21.40 -18.43
C ALA A 16 -17.53 -21.20 -16.92
N ASP A 17 -18.78 -20.94 -16.49
CA ASP A 17 -19.11 -20.80 -15.08
C ASP A 17 -19.03 -22.12 -14.31
N ARG A 18 -19.37 -23.27 -14.93
CA ARG A 18 -19.11 -24.60 -14.36
C ARG A 18 -17.62 -24.84 -14.15
N LEU A 19 -16.79 -24.54 -15.16
CA LEU A 19 -15.34 -24.65 -15.07
C LEU A 19 -14.73 -23.72 -14.01
N LYS A 20 -15.26 -22.50 -13.86
CA LYS A 20 -14.90 -21.61 -12.74
C LYS A 20 -15.22 -22.26 -11.39
N GLN A 21 -16.42 -22.84 -11.23
CA GLN A 21 -16.81 -23.49 -9.98
C GLN A 21 -15.93 -24.71 -9.66
N GLU A 22 -15.59 -25.50 -10.67
CA GLU A 22 -14.64 -26.59 -10.56
C GLU A 22 -13.24 -26.10 -10.16
N GLY A 23 -12.73 -25.06 -10.83
CA GLY A 23 -11.47 -24.40 -10.47
C GLY A 23 -11.47 -23.90 -9.03
N ASN A 24 -12.57 -23.30 -8.56
CA ASN A 24 -12.73 -22.88 -7.16
C ASN A 24 -12.66 -24.07 -6.20
N ALA A 25 -13.29 -25.20 -6.54
CA ALA A 25 -13.26 -26.41 -5.72
C ALA A 25 -11.86 -27.03 -5.67
N LEU A 26 -11.15 -27.08 -6.80
CA LEU A 26 -9.77 -27.56 -6.90
C LEU A 26 -8.80 -26.65 -6.13
N PHE A 27 -9.00 -25.33 -6.20
CA PHE A 27 -8.21 -24.35 -5.45
C PHE A 27 -8.34 -24.56 -3.94
N ARG A 28 -9.57 -24.78 -3.43
CA ARG A 28 -9.80 -25.09 -2.01
C ARG A 28 -9.15 -26.41 -1.57
N LYS A 29 -8.99 -27.36 -2.49
CA LYS A 29 -8.27 -28.62 -2.27
C LYS A 29 -6.76 -28.51 -2.51
N GLU A 30 -6.23 -27.30 -2.68
CA GLU A 30 -4.82 -27.01 -2.97
C GLU A 30 -4.26 -27.67 -4.24
N ARG A 31 -5.13 -28.14 -5.15
CA ARG A 31 -4.74 -28.72 -6.44
C ARG A 31 -4.53 -27.60 -7.47
N LEU A 32 -3.48 -26.82 -7.29
CA LEU A 32 -3.26 -25.57 -8.05
C LEU A 32 -3.16 -25.77 -9.56
N SER A 33 -2.42 -26.79 -10.03
CA SER A 33 -2.29 -27.05 -11.48
C SER A 33 -3.63 -27.37 -12.13
N ALA A 34 -4.42 -28.27 -11.53
CA ALA A 34 -5.75 -28.61 -12.05
C ALA A 34 -6.72 -27.43 -11.99
N ALA A 35 -6.61 -26.56 -10.96
CA ALA A 35 -7.40 -25.34 -10.89
C ALA A 35 -7.04 -24.37 -12.04
N ILE A 36 -5.75 -24.24 -12.36
CA ILE A 36 -5.27 -23.44 -13.49
C ILE A 36 -5.85 -23.96 -14.81
N ASP A 37 -5.86 -25.28 -15.00
CA ASP A 37 -6.42 -25.90 -16.21
C ASP A 37 -7.92 -25.61 -16.34
N ALA A 38 -8.68 -25.75 -15.25
CA ALA A 38 -10.11 -25.45 -15.21
C ALA A 38 -10.39 -23.95 -15.52
N TYR A 39 -9.67 -23.01 -14.90
CA TYR A 39 -9.82 -21.59 -15.21
C TYR A 39 -9.39 -21.25 -16.63
N THR A 40 -8.36 -21.91 -17.16
CA THR A 40 -7.93 -21.73 -18.55
C THR A 40 -9.02 -22.21 -19.50
N GLY A 41 -9.68 -23.33 -19.22
CA GLY A 41 -10.86 -23.77 -19.96
C GLY A 41 -12.00 -22.74 -19.92
N ALA A 42 -12.27 -22.13 -18.76
CA ALA A 42 -13.27 -21.06 -18.63
C ALA A 42 -12.90 -19.82 -19.47
N ILE A 43 -11.62 -19.42 -19.47
CA ILE A 43 -11.10 -18.30 -20.26
C ILE A 43 -11.20 -18.58 -21.76
N THR A 44 -10.90 -19.80 -22.21
CA THR A 44 -11.01 -20.19 -23.63
C THR A 44 -12.44 -20.09 -24.15
N LEU A 45 -13.43 -20.45 -23.32
CA LEU A 45 -14.85 -20.34 -23.66
C LEU A 45 -15.33 -18.89 -23.63
N CYS A 46 -14.94 -18.14 -22.60
CA CYS A 46 -15.42 -16.78 -22.35
C CYS A 46 -14.26 -15.88 -21.85
N PRO A 47 -13.47 -15.30 -22.77
CA PRO A 47 -12.27 -14.52 -22.39
C PRO A 47 -12.60 -13.14 -21.82
N THR A 48 -13.84 -12.67 -21.95
CA THR A 48 -14.29 -11.34 -21.54
C THR A 48 -14.62 -11.20 -20.06
N VAL A 49 -14.62 -12.31 -19.31
CA VAL A 49 -14.98 -12.32 -17.88
C VAL A 49 -13.72 -12.15 -17.01
N ALA A 50 -13.53 -10.95 -16.44
CA ALA A 50 -12.36 -10.60 -15.62
C ALA A 50 -12.10 -11.56 -14.44
N VAL A 51 -13.17 -12.11 -13.83
CA VAL A 51 -13.08 -12.98 -12.66
C VAL A 51 -12.24 -14.24 -12.95
N TYR A 52 -12.35 -14.84 -14.14
CA TYR A 52 -11.60 -16.05 -14.47
C TYR A 52 -10.08 -15.80 -14.46
N TRP A 53 -9.67 -14.65 -15.01
CA TRP A 53 -8.29 -14.19 -15.01
C TRP A 53 -7.77 -13.95 -13.59
N THR A 54 -8.54 -13.24 -12.75
CA THR A 54 -8.12 -13.02 -11.35
C THR A 54 -8.03 -14.32 -10.53
N ASN A 55 -8.91 -15.29 -10.78
CA ASN A 55 -8.86 -16.57 -10.08
C ASN A 55 -7.66 -17.42 -10.52
N ARG A 56 -7.30 -17.39 -11.81
CA ARG A 56 -6.09 -18.06 -12.31
C ARG A 56 -4.81 -17.37 -11.81
N ALA A 57 -4.79 -16.03 -11.79
CA ALA A 57 -3.72 -15.25 -11.18
C ALA A 57 -3.49 -15.63 -9.71
N LEU A 58 -4.57 -15.87 -8.96
CA LEU A 58 -4.46 -16.32 -7.57
C LEU A 58 -3.77 -17.69 -7.43
N CYS A 59 -3.99 -18.61 -8.37
CA CYS A 59 -3.26 -19.87 -8.43
C CYS A 59 -1.77 -19.65 -8.72
N TYR A 60 -1.43 -18.77 -9.67
CA TYR A 60 -0.04 -18.43 -9.97
C TYR A 60 0.65 -17.73 -8.80
N LYS A 61 -0.05 -16.86 -8.07
CA LYS A 61 0.44 -16.23 -6.83
C LYS A 61 0.84 -17.27 -5.80
N LYS A 62 0.02 -18.30 -5.57
CA LYS A 62 0.36 -19.40 -4.65
C LYS A 62 1.58 -20.22 -5.09
N ARG A 63 1.91 -20.21 -6.38
CA ARG A 63 3.11 -20.83 -6.97
C ARG A 63 4.29 -19.86 -7.09
N SER A 64 4.15 -18.61 -6.64
CA SER A 64 5.14 -17.53 -6.80
C SER A 64 5.51 -17.25 -8.27
N GLU A 65 4.60 -17.53 -9.21
CA GLU A 65 4.80 -17.28 -10.65
C GLU A 65 4.40 -15.85 -11.02
N TRP A 66 5.13 -14.87 -10.49
CA TRP A 66 4.76 -13.44 -10.55
C TRP A 66 4.57 -12.88 -11.95
N ALA A 67 5.35 -13.33 -12.93
CA ALA A 67 5.20 -12.89 -14.32
C ALA A 67 3.83 -13.25 -14.91
N LYS A 68 3.32 -14.45 -14.60
CA LYS A 68 1.97 -14.86 -15.04
C LYS A 68 0.86 -14.18 -14.25
N VAL A 69 1.10 -13.91 -12.96
CA VAL A 69 0.18 -13.09 -12.15
C VAL A 69 0.02 -11.71 -12.80
N GLU A 70 1.12 -11.06 -13.18
CA GLU A 70 1.08 -9.75 -13.83
C GLU A 70 0.28 -9.79 -15.14
N GLU A 71 0.54 -10.76 -16.01
CA GLU A 71 -0.16 -10.91 -17.30
C GLU A 71 -1.69 -11.08 -17.12
N ASP A 72 -2.09 -12.00 -16.23
CA ASP A 72 -3.50 -12.27 -15.95
C ASP A 72 -4.17 -11.06 -15.29
N CYS A 73 -3.49 -10.38 -14.36
CA CYS A 73 -4.06 -9.22 -13.68
C CYS A 73 -4.19 -8.01 -14.61
N ARG A 74 -3.21 -7.75 -15.49
CA ARG A 74 -3.33 -6.71 -16.52
C ARG A 74 -4.52 -6.99 -17.44
N THR A 75 -4.75 -8.25 -17.79
CA THR A 75 -5.91 -8.64 -18.61
C THR A 75 -7.21 -8.47 -17.86
N ALA A 76 -7.27 -8.90 -16.60
CA ALA A 76 -8.44 -8.67 -15.73
C ALA A 76 -8.77 -7.19 -15.58
N ILE A 77 -7.77 -6.32 -15.37
CA ILE A 77 -7.96 -4.87 -15.21
C ILE A 77 -8.44 -4.21 -16.52
N ARG A 78 -7.98 -4.69 -17.69
CA ARG A 78 -8.51 -4.22 -18.98
C ARG A 78 -9.99 -4.54 -19.16
N LEU A 79 -10.45 -5.66 -18.62
CA LEU A 79 -11.85 -6.11 -18.68
C LEU A 79 -12.70 -5.44 -17.58
N ASP A 80 -12.14 -5.28 -16.39
CA ASP A 80 -12.76 -4.63 -15.23
C ASP A 80 -11.76 -3.72 -14.52
N SER A 81 -11.83 -2.43 -14.85
CA SER A 81 -10.95 -1.41 -14.28
C SER A 81 -11.16 -1.18 -12.77
N GLN A 82 -12.30 -1.60 -12.23
CA GLN A 82 -12.68 -1.43 -10.82
C GLN A 82 -12.37 -2.69 -9.97
N SER A 83 -11.67 -3.66 -10.55
CA SER A 83 -11.32 -4.90 -9.85
C SER A 83 -10.28 -4.66 -8.74
N VAL A 84 -10.74 -4.57 -7.49
CA VAL A 84 -9.86 -4.48 -6.30
C VAL A 84 -8.83 -5.61 -6.30
N LYS A 85 -9.28 -6.86 -6.51
CA LYS A 85 -8.38 -8.03 -6.54
C LYS A 85 -7.36 -7.95 -7.68
N GLY A 86 -7.77 -7.47 -8.86
CA GLY A 86 -6.88 -7.31 -10.00
C GLY A 86 -5.73 -6.34 -9.71
N HIS A 87 -6.05 -5.16 -9.19
CA HIS A 87 -5.03 -4.16 -8.81
C HIS A 87 -4.15 -4.64 -7.65
N TYR A 88 -4.73 -5.28 -6.63
CA TYR A 88 -3.98 -5.86 -5.52
C TYR A 88 -2.92 -6.87 -5.98
N MET A 89 -3.33 -7.87 -6.77
CA MET A 89 -2.42 -8.92 -7.24
C MET A 89 -1.39 -8.39 -8.24
N LEU A 90 -1.75 -7.41 -9.08
CA LEU A 90 -0.80 -6.71 -9.93
C LEU A 90 0.27 -5.99 -9.09
N GLY A 91 -0.16 -5.27 -8.05
CA GLY A 91 0.74 -4.59 -7.12
C GLY A 91 1.74 -5.55 -6.47
N LEU A 92 1.25 -6.68 -5.96
CA LEU A 92 2.11 -7.72 -5.40
C LEU A 92 3.10 -8.30 -6.42
N ALA A 93 2.64 -8.61 -7.64
CA ALA A 93 3.50 -9.15 -8.68
C ALA A 93 4.64 -8.17 -9.00
N LEU A 94 4.32 -6.88 -9.17
CA LEU A 94 5.31 -5.84 -9.48
C LEU A 94 6.32 -5.62 -8.34
N VAL A 95 5.87 -5.60 -7.09
CA VAL A 95 6.76 -5.50 -5.92
C VAL A 95 7.73 -6.69 -5.87
N ASN A 96 7.23 -7.91 -6.09
CA ASN A 96 8.08 -9.10 -6.11
C ASN A 96 9.03 -9.15 -7.31
N SER A 97 8.65 -8.54 -8.44
CA SER A 97 9.50 -8.36 -9.62
C SER A 97 10.43 -7.15 -9.56
N GLN A 98 10.67 -6.57 -8.38
CA GLN A 98 11.56 -5.42 -8.15
C GLN A 98 11.12 -4.11 -8.85
N ARG A 99 9.88 -4.05 -9.35
CA ARG A 99 9.27 -2.84 -9.95
C ARG A 99 8.45 -2.10 -8.90
N LEU A 100 9.15 -1.67 -7.85
CA LEU A 100 8.55 -1.20 -6.61
C LEU A 100 7.59 -0.01 -6.80
N SER A 101 8.00 1.03 -7.52
CA SER A 101 7.18 2.23 -7.72
C SER A 101 5.93 1.98 -8.57
N GLU A 102 5.96 1.04 -9.52
CA GLU A 102 4.75 0.62 -10.25
C GLU A 102 3.83 -0.22 -9.36
N GLY A 103 4.40 -1.12 -8.55
CA GLY A 103 3.66 -1.94 -7.61
C GLY A 103 2.93 -1.11 -6.55
N ILE A 104 3.60 -0.09 -6.00
CA ILE A 104 3.00 0.87 -5.06
C ILE A 104 1.78 1.55 -5.67
N LYS A 105 1.86 2.05 -6.91
CA LYS A 105 0.72 2.70 -7.59
C LYS A 105 -0.46 1.75 -7.77
N ALA A 106 -0.20 0.49 -8.10
CA ALA A 106 -1.26 -0.51 -8.24
C ALA A 106 -1.91 -0.85 -6.88
N LEU A 107 -1.12 -0.96 -5.81
CA LEU A 107 -1.63 -1.16 -4.45
C LEU A 107 -2.43 0.04 -3.95
N GLU A 108 -1.97 1.27 -4.21
CA GLU A 108 -2.72 2.51 -3.91
C GLU A 108 -4.07 2.51 -4.62
N LYS A 109 -4.10 2.14 -5.90
CA LYS A 109 -5.36 2.06 -6.65
C LYS A 109 -6.29 0.98 -6.09
N SER A 110 -5.74 -0.18 -5.74
CA SER A 110 -6.48 -1.24 -5.08
C SER A 110 -7.09 -0.79 -3.75
N LEU A 111 -6.34 -0.04 -2.94
CA LEU A 111 -6.78 0.46 -1.65
C LEU A 111 -7.92 1.48 -1.78
N GLU A 112 -7.80 2.40 -2.75
CA GLU A 112 -8.84 3.38 -3.06
C GLU A 112 -10.17 2.69 -3.42
N LEU A 113 -10.12 1.71 -4.33
CA LEU A 113 -11.29 0.95 -4.76
C LEU A 113 -11.88 0.10 -3.62
N GLY A 114 -11.02 -0.54 -2.82
CA GLY A 114 -11.44 -1.36 -1.68
C GLY A 114 -12.17 -0.56 -0.60
N ARG A 115 -11.69 0.64 -0.30
CA ARG A 115 -12.36 1.56 0.66
C ARG A 115 -13.71 2.06 0.16
N GLY A 116 -13.85 2.29 -1.15
CA GLY A 116 -15.13 2.69 -1.74
C GLY A 116 -16.20 1.59 -1.63
N ALA A 117 -15.81 0.33 -1.84
CA ALA A 117 -16.74 -0.80 -1.82
C ALA A 117 -17.06 -1.29 -0.38
N HIS A 118 -16.03 -1.63 0.39
CA HIS A 118 -16.16 -2.24 1.72
C HIS A 118 -15.02 -1.77 2.65
N PRO A 119 -15.15 -0.58 3.27
CA PRO A 119 -14.06 0.03 4.06
C PRO A 119 -13.56 -0.82 5.24
N ALA A 120 -14.43 -1.62 5.85
CA ALA A 120 -14.09 -2.52 6.97
C ALA A 120 -13.74 -3.95 6.53
N SER A 121 -13.47 -4.19 5.23
CA SER A 121 -13.10 -5.51 4.74
C SER A 121 -11.67 -5.86 5.14
N TYR A 122 -11.45 -7.13 5.52
CA TYR A 122 -10.11 -7.69 5.76
C TYR A 122 -9.15 -7.45 4.58
N MET A 123 -9.68 -7.37 3.36
CA MET A 123 -8.90 -7.13 2.15
C MET A 123 -8.29 -5.72 2.14
N VAL A 124 -8.99 -4.71 2.66
CA VAL A 124 -8.47 -3.34 2.77
C VAL A 124 -7.28 -3.30 3.71
N GLU A 125 -7.34 -4.04 4.81
CA GLU A 125 -6.25 -4.17 5.77
C GLU A 125 -5.05 -4.90 5.14
N GLU A 126 -5.27 -6.04 4.47
CA GLU A 126 -4.21 -6.77 3.76
C GLU A 126 -3.53 -5.91 2.68
N ILE A 127 -4.31 -5.18 1.88
CA ILE A 127 -3.77 -4.25 0.87
C ILE A 127 -2.92 -3.15 1.54
N TRP A 128 -3.39 -2.58 2.65
CA TRP A 128 -2.63 -1.56 3.36
C TRP A 128 -1.30 -2.11 3.90
N GLN A 129 -1.28 -3.32 4.45
CA GLN A 129 -0.06 -3.92 5.01
C GLN A 129 1.01 -4.13 3.93
N GLU A 130 0.60 -4.59 2.76
CA GLU A 130 1.51 -4.77 1.63
C GLU A 130 1.95 -3.43 1.04
N LEU A 131 1.06 -2.44 0.98
CA LEU A 131 1.39 -1.08 0.53
C LEU A 131 2.38 -0.39 1.47
N SER A 132 2.16 -0.44 2.78
CA SER A 132 3.01 0.19 3.78
C SER A 132 4.40 -0.45 3.82
N LYS A 133 4.46 -1.78 3.72
CA LYS A 133 5.72 -2.51 3.52
C LYS A 133 6.45 -2.07 2.26
N ALA A 134 5.76 -1.97 1.12
CA ALA A 134 6.36 -1.53 -0.13
C ALA A 134 6.89 -0.09 -0.06
N LYS A 135 6.11 0.85 0.49
CA LYS A 135 6.51 2.24 0.74
C LYS A 135 7.71 2.34 1.68
N TYR A 136 7.73 1.53 2.74
CA TYR A 136 8.86 1.50 3.67
C TYR A 136 10.14 1.01 2.99
N ILE A 137 10.07 -0.06 2.18
CA ILE A 137 11.23 -0.55 1.41
C ILE A 137 11.74 0.52 0.44
N GLU A 138 10.83 1.24 -0.24
CA GLU A 138 11.19 2.33 -1.16
C GLU A 138 11.92 3.45 -0.41
N TRP A 139 11.35 3.91 0.70
CA TRP A 139 11.96 4.91 1.56
C TRP A 139 13.32 4.44 2.10
N GLU A 140 13.42 3.20 2.57
CA GLU A 140 14.65 2.67 3.16
C GLU A 140 15.79 2.64 2.14
N GLY A 141 15.52 2.23 0.90
CA GLY A 141 16.49 2.29 -0.18
C GLY A 141 16.97 3.71 -0.46
N LEU A 142 16.04 4.66 -0.59
CA LEU A 142 16.35 6.07 -0.83
C LEU A 142 17.09 6.72 0.35
N SER A 143 16.72 6.36 1.58
CA SER A 143 17.35 6.85 2.82
C SER A 143 18.78 6.35 2.95
N ARG A 144 19.05 5.07 2.65
CA ARG A 144 20.42 4.52 2.60
C ARG A 144 21.29 5.23 1.57
N GLU A 145 20.75 5.47 0.36
CA GLU A 145 21.43 6.22 -0.70
C GLU A 145 21.80 7.63 -0.23
N ARG A 146 20.82 8.37 0.34
CA ARG A 146 21.05 9.71 0.91
C ARG A 146 22.07 9.71 2.03
N ALA A 147 22.00 8.75 2.96
CA ALA A 147 22.95 8.64 4.07
C ALA A 147 24.38 8.42 3.58
N SER A 148 24.57 7.57 2.57
CA SER A 148 25.87 7.35 1.92
C SER A 148 26.41 8.63 1.27
N GLN A 149 25.56 9.35 0.53
CA GLN A 149 25.93 10.62 -0.10
C GLN A 149 26.29 11.69 0.92
N LEU A 150 25.50 11.83 2.00
CA LEU A 150 25.77 12.78 3.08
C LEU A 150 27.09 12.46 3.80
N LEU A 151 27.36 11.19 4.07
CA LEU A 151 28.62 10.76 4.70
C LEU A 151 29.83 11.09 3.81
N LYS A 152 29.75 10.78 2.51
CA LYS A 152 30.80 11.08 1.54
C LYS A 152 31.06 12.59 1.48
N LEU A 153 30.00 13.39 1.33
CA LEU A 153 30.10 14.85 1.27
C LEU A 153 30.69 15.42 2.57
N LYS A 154 30.26 14.90 3.73
CA LYS A 154 30.78 15.31 5.04
C LYS A 154 32.29 15.08 5.17
N VAL A 155 32.79 13.91 4.75
CA VAL A 155 34.22 13.62 4.75
C VAL A 155 34.96 14.59 3.84
N THR A 156 34.49 14.79 2.61
CA THR A 156 35.10 15.75 1.66
C THR A 156 35.12 17.18 2.20
N CYS A 157 34.03 17.65 2.83
CA CYS A 157 33.99 18.97 3.45
C CYS A 157 35.00 19.10 4.59
N LYS A 158 35.16 18.06 5.43
CA LYS A 158 36.16 18.06 6.51
C LYS A 158 37.59 18.13 5.97
N GLU A 159 37.89 17.37 4.92
CA GLU A 159 39.21 17.38 4.27
C GLU A 159 39.51 18.73 3.62
N ALA A 160 38.54 19.30 2.89
CA ALA A 160 38.68 20.62 2.28
C ALA A 160 38.93 21.72 3.33
N LEU A 161 38.23 21.66 4.47
CA LEU A 161 38.40 22.60 5.58
C LEU A 161 39.80 22.51 6.20
N ARG A 162 40.31 21.29 6.41
CA ARG A 162 41.69 21.06 6.86
C ARG A 162 42.69 21.67 5.88
N ASN A 163 42.55 21.37 4.59
CA ASN A 163 43.46 21.85 3.54
C ASN A 163 43.46 23.39 3.44
N TYR A 164 42.28 24.03 3.51
CA TYR A 164 42.16 25.48 3.47
C TYR A 164 42.88 26.15 4.65
N ASN A 165 42.68 25.62 5.87
CA ASN A 165 43.33 26.17 7.06
C ASN A 165 44.85 25.95 7.04
N SER A 166 45.32 24.81 6.51
CA SER A 166 46.76 24.57 6.32
C SER A 166 47.42 25.52 5.32
N LEU A 167 46.70 26.00 4.29
CA LEU A 167 47.20 26.98 3.33
C LEU A 167 47.31 28.39 3.94
N GLY A 168 46.40 28.76 4.83
CA GLY A 168 46.37 30.08 5.47
C GLY A 168 47.33 30.23 6.65
N ASN A 169 47.55 29.17 7.43
CA ASN A 169 48.49 29.16 8.54
C ASN A 169 49.05 27.73 8.76
N PRO A 170 50.23 27.39 8.20
CA PRO A 170 50.81 26.06 8.32
C PRO A 170 51.16 25.76 9.79
N GLY A 171 50.36 24.90 10.44
CA GLY A 171 50.55 24.49 11.84
C GLY A 171 49.47 24.94 12.82
N ALA A 172 48.46 25.70 12.38
CA ALA A 172 47.28 25.97 13.21
C ALA A 172 46.25 24.84 13.07
N ASP A 173 45.76 24.33 14.21
CA ASP A 173 44.61 23.43 14.22
C ASP A 173 43.37 24.15 13.66
N VAL A 174 42.54 23.40 12.94
CA VAL A 174 41.24 23.90 12.46
C VAL A 174 40.41 24.30 13.69
N PRO A 175 39.82 25.50 13.73
CA PRO A 175 38.96 25.89 14.85
C PRO A 175 37.84 24.87 15.03
N GLU A 176 37.76 24.29 16.23
CA GLU A 176 36.77 23.27 16.59
C GLU A 176 35.33 23.73 16.30
N GLU A 177 35.10 25.04 16.42
CA GLU A 177 33.86 25.72 16.10
C GLU A 177 33.40 25.52 14.64
N GLN A 178 34.32 25.52 13.66
CA GLN A 178 33.98 25.29 12.25
C GLN A 178 33.56 23.84 11.99
N PHE A 179 34.18 22.87 12.67
CA PHE A 179 33.75 21.48 12.60
C PHE A 179 32.39 21.29 13.28
N ASN A 180 32.14 21.95 14.40
CA ASN A 180 30.86 21.89 15.10
C ASN A 180 29.71 22.43 14.23
N VAL A 181 29.93 23.55 13.53
CA VAL A 181 28.96 24.09 12.57
C VAL A 181 28.71 23.10 11.42
N LEU A 182 29.76 22.50 10.88
CA LEU A 182 29.64 21.50 9.81
C LEU A 182 28.83 20.28 10.29
N GLU A 183 29.13 19.76 11.49
CA GLU A 183 28.39 18.66 12.11
C GLU A 183 26.90 18.99 12.29
N ASP A 184 26.57 20.20 12.75
CA ASP A 184 25.18 20.64 12.93
C ASP A 184 24.42 20.70 11.59
N VAL A 185 25.05 21.18 10.51
CA VAL A 185 24.45 21.19 9.17
C VAL A 185 24.11 19.77 8.70
N PHE A 186 25.05 18.82 8.83
CA PHE A 186 24.78 17.43 8.43
C PHE A 186 23.76 16.73 9.33
N LYS A 187 23.75 17.05 10.63
CA LYS A 187 22.72 16.56 11.57
C LYS A 187 21.33 17.06 11.21
N LYS A 188 21.21 18.33 10.80
CA LYS A 188 19.95 18.90 10.31
C LYS A 188 19.52 18.26 8.99
N ALA A 189 20.47 18.03 8.07
CA ALA A 189 20.19 17.40 6.78
C ALA A 189 19.70 15.95 6.91
N SER A 190 20.16 15.19 7.92
CA SER A 190 19.72 13.81 8.15
C SER A 190 18.42 13.69 8.96
N LYS A 191 17.83 14.81 9.42
CA LYS A 191 16.71 14.80 10.37
C LYS A 191 15.46 14.10 9.81
N ALA A 192 15.11 14.35 8.55
CA ALA A 192 13.93 13.75 7.91
C ALA A 192 14.01 12.21 7.82
N ASP A 193 15.24 11.69 7.70
CA ASP A 193 15.52 10.25 7.62
C ASP A 193 15.74 9.58 8.98
N THR A 194 15.68 10.34 10.07
CA THR A 194 15.81 9.81 11.43
C THR A 194 14.42 9.40 11.93
N PRO A 195 14.14 8.10 12.16
CA PRO A 195 12.86 7.69 12.68
C PRO A 195 12.63 8.26 14.08
N VAL A 196 11.47 8.89 14.28
CA VAL A 196 11.01 9.43 15.56
C VAL A 196 9.59 8.93 15.85
N GLU A 197 8.91 9.52 16.82
CA GLU A 197 7.50 9.23 17.06
C GLU A 197 6.61 9.99 16.09
N VAL A 198 5.55 9.34 15.63
CA VAL A 198 4.50 9.99 14.83
C VAL A 198 3.73 10.93 15.76
N PRO A 199 3.47 12.20 15.37
CA PRO A 199 2.71 13.13 16.21
C PRO A 199 1.32 12.61 16.58
N ASP A 200 0.94 12.70 17.86
CA ASP A 200 -0.33 12.17 18.41
C ASP A 200 -1.61 12.68 17.74
N HIS A 201 -1.56 13.85 17.10
CA HIS A 201 -2.69 14.43 16.37
C HIS A 201 -2.90 13.79 14.99
N LEU A 202 -1.90 13.05 14.48
CA LEU A 202 -1.99 12.21 13.28
C LEU A 202 -2.35 10.76 13.61
N CYS A 203 -2.51 10.43 14.89
CA CYS A 203 -2.79 9.08 15.37
C CYS A 203 -4.25 8.94 15.83
N CYS A 204 -4.83 7.78 15.52
CA CYS A 204 -6.17 7.41 15.95
C CYS A 204 -6.23 7.17 17.45
N LYS A 205 -7.31 7.63 18.09
CA LYS A 205 -7.50 7.52 19.55
C LYS A 205 -7.76 6.10 20.05
N ILE A 206 -8.07 5.16 19.14
CA ILE A 206 -8.28 3.74 19.47
C ILE A 206 -7.05 2.92 19.12
N THR A 207 -6.58 3.00 17.87
CA THR A 207 -5.45 2.17 17.41
C THR A 207 -4.10 2.70 17.86
N LEU A 208 -4.01 3.98 18.21
CA LEU A 208 -2.76 4.70 18.50
C LEU A 208 -1.75 4.70 17.34
N ASP A 209 -2.21 4.30 16.15
CA ASP A 209 -1.46 4.31 14.91
C ASP A 209 -1.86 5.50 14.05
N ILE A 210 -0.98 5.86 13.11
CA ILE A 210 -1.24 6.91 12.13
C ILE A 210 -2.53 6.63 11.35
N PHE A 211 -3.36 7.65 11.12
CA PHE A 211 -4.63 7.48 10.42
C PHE A 211 -4.42 6.94 9.00
N ARG A 212 -5.28 6.02 8.59
CA ARG A 212 -5.32 5.44 7.24
C ARG A 212 -6.54 5.93 6.51
N ASP A 213 -7.71 5.85 7.13
CA ASP A 213 -8.99 6.36 6.63
C ASP A 213 -9.73 7.13 7.74
N PRO A 214 -9.29 8.37 8.03
CA PRO A 214 -9.81 9.13 9.16
C PRO A 214 -11.27 9.56 8.93
N VAL A 215 -12.10 9.39 9.97
CA VAL A 215 -13.47 9.91 10.06
C VAL A 215 -13.63 10.77 11.30
N ILE A 216 -14.37 11.85 11.17
CA ILE A 216 -14.71 12.75 12.28
C ILE A 216 -16.16 12.51 12.72
N THR A 217 -16.37 12.50 14.04
CA THR A 217 -17.69 12.41 14.68
C THR A 217 -18.28 13.81 14.90
N PRO A 218 -19.59 13.94 15.17
CA PRO A 218 -20.20 15.24 15.51
C PRO A 218 -19.60 15.92 16.74
N SER A 219 -19.01 15.14 17.66
CA SER A 219 -18.29 15.63 18.85
C SER A 219 -16.92 16.25 18.51
N GLY A 220 -16.49 16.17 17.24
CA GLY A 220 -15.23 16.72 16.74
C GLY A 220 -14.03 15.78 16.88
N VAL A 221 -14.22 14.54 17.33
CA VAL A 221 -13.13 13.58 17.52
C VAL A 221 -12.91 12.78 16.23
N THR A 222 -11.65 12.54 15.86
CA THR A 222 -11.28 11.78 14.67
C THR A 222 -10.79 10.38 15.02
N TYR A 223 -11.27 9.39 14.27
CA TYR A 223 -10.98 7.97 14.45
C TYR A 223 -10.64 7.30 13.11
N GLU A 224 -10.03 6.12 13.18
CA GLU A 224 -9.90 5.23 12.03
C GLU A 224 -11.28 4.63 11.71
N ARG A 225 -11.73 4.76 10.45
CA ARG A 225 -13.10 4.39 10.04
C ARG A 225 -13.44 2.95 10.39
N ALA A 226 -12.59 2.01 9.99
CA ALA A 226 -12.87 0.58 10.19
C ALA A 226 -13.05 0.24 11.67
N VAL A 227 -12.20 0.82 12.52
CA VAL A 227 -12.19 0.55 13.97
C VAL A 227 -13.38 1.20 14.67
N LEU A 228 -13.75 2.43 14.27
CA LEU A 228 -14.93 3.08 14.83
C LEU A 228 -16.21 2.34 14.42
N LEU A 229 -16.31 1.89 13.17
CA LEU A 229 -17.46 1.10 12.72
C LEU A 229 -17.58 -0.22 13.47
N ASP A 230 -16.46 -0.91 13.72
CA ASP A 230 -16.45 -2.12 14.53
C ASP A 230 -16.90 -1.83 15.98
N HIS A 231 -16.37 -0.78 16.62
CA HIS A 231 -16.81 -0.35 17.96
C HIS A 231 -18.31 -0.07 18.03
N LEU A 232 -18.86 0.66 17.06
CA LEU A 232 -20.30 0.98 17.01
C LEU A 232 -21.17 -0.28 16.87
N GLN A 233 -20.63 -1.33 16.26
CA GLN A 233 -21.30 -2.61 16.06
C GLN A 233 -21.14 -3.56 17.25
N THR A 234 -19.96 -3.64 17.86
CA THR A 234 -19.59 -4.67 18.84
C THR A 234 -19.69 -4.18 20.28
N VAL A 235 -19.38 -2.90 20.53
CA VAL A 235 -19.36 -2.30 21.87
C VAL A 235 -20.62 -1.52 22.14
N GLY A 236 -20.98 -0.60 21.24
CA GLY A 236 -22.20 0.18 21.35
C GLY A 236 -22.18 1.49 20.58
N LYS A 237 -23.38 2.04 20.39
CA LYS A 237 -23.63 3.22 19.56
C LYS A 237 -23.35 4.55 20.27
N PHE A 238 -22.11 4.71 20.70
CA PHE A 238 -21.64 5.92 21.38
C PHE A 238 -20.19 6.24 20.99
N ASP A 239 -19.84 7.52 21.04
CA ASP A 239 -18.49 8.02 20.81
C ASP A 239 -17.52 7.44 21.86
N PRO A 240 -16.44 6.75 21.46
CA PRO A 240 -15.50 6.10 22.39
C PRO A 240 -14.89 7.04 23.44
N VAL A 241 -14.74 8.32 23.11
CA VAL A 241 -14.09 9.33 23.97
C VAL A 241 -15.16 10.12 24.73
N THR A 242 -16.12 10.74 24.04
CA THR A 242 -17.08 11.66 24.67
C THR A 242 -18.29 10.95 25.28
N ARG A 243 -18.52 9.68 24.93
CA ARG A 243 -19.66 8.87 25.34
C ARG A 243 -21.02 9.39 24.86
N GLU A 244 -21.04 10.38 23.97
CA GLU A 244 -22.25 10.87 23.32
C GLU A 244 -22.82 9.83 22.36
N ALA A 245 -24.14 9.84 22.15
CA ALA A 245 -24.78 8.92 21.21
C ALA A 245 -24.24 9.14 19.78
N LEU A 246 -23.86 8.04 19.12
CA LEU A 246 -23.21 8.09 17.81
C LEU A 246 -23.71 6.95 16.92
N GLU A 247 -24.16 7.32 15.73
CA GLU A 247 -24.65 6.41 14.70
C GLU A 247 -23.72 6.42 13.47
N PRO A 248 -23.56 5.29 12.75
CA PRO A 248 -22.63 5.19 11.62
C PRO A 248 -22.83 6.21 10.48
N HIS A 249 -24.07 6.65 10.26
CA HIS A 249 -24.39 7.61 9.20
C HIS A 249 -23.93 9.04 9.52
N GLN A 250 -23.57 9.32 10.78
CA GLN A 250 -23.07 10.62 11.21
C GLN A 250 -21.56 10.78 10.98
N LEU A 251 -20.86 9.72 10.57
CA LEU A 251 -19.43 9.72 10.35
C LEU A 251 -19.08 10.42 9.04
N VAL A 252 -18.29 11.48 9.12
CA VAL A 252 -17.85 12.25 7.95
C VAL A 252 -16.36 11.93 7.68
N PRO A 253 -15.96 11.64 6.43
CA PRO A 253 -14.54 11.53 6.09
C PRO A 253 -13.77 12.81 6.46
N ASN A 254 -12.73 12.70 7.28
CA ASN A 254 -11.91 13.85 7.66
C ASN A 254 -10.78 14.05 6.64
N LEU A 255 -11.11 14.71 5.53
CA LEU A 255 -10.17 14.93 4.42
C LEU A 255 -8.95 15.77 4.85
N ALA A 256 -9.12 16.73 5.76
CA ALA A 256 -8.03 17.55 6.25
C ALA A 256 -6.96 16.72 7.00
N ILE A 257 -7.39 15.81 7.88
CA ILE A 257 -6.45 14.89 8.57
C ILE A 257 -5.85 13.90 7.58
N LYS A 258 -6.62 13.43 6.59
CA LYS A 258 -6.10 12.55 5.54
C LYS A 258 -4.98 13.21 4.74
N ASP A 259 -5.16 14.47 4.36
CA ASP A 259 -4.15 15.25 3.62
C ASP A 259 -2.93 15.56 4.49
N ALA A 260 -3.15 15.88 5.78
CA ALA A 260 -2.07 16.10 6.74
C ALA A 260 -1.20 14.84 6.94
N VAL A 261 -1.84 13.67 7.06
CA VAL A 261 -1.12 12.39 7.12
C VAL A 261 -0.37 12.11 5.84
N HIS A 262 -0.98 12.36 4.67
CA HIS A 262 -0.31 12.16 3.39
C HIS A 262 0.94 13.07 3.26
N ALA A 263 0.82 14.35 3.62
CA ALA A 263 1.95 15.27 3.65
C ALA A 263 3.05 14.78 4.61
N PHE A 264 2.67 14.38 5.83
CA PHE A 264 3.62 13.84 6.81
C PHE A 264 4.36 12.60 6.28
N LEU A 265 3.63 11.62 5.73
CA LEU A 265 4.20 10.39 5.17
C LEU A 265 5.08 10.62 3.94
N SER A 266 4.82 11.68 3.16
CA SER A 266 5.64 12.05 2.01
C SER A 266 7.03 12.54 2.41
N GLU A 267 7.15 13.17 3.59
CA GLU A 267 8.41 13.64 4.16
C GLU A 267 9.06 12.59 5.09
N HIS A 268 8.25 11.77 5.74
CA HIS A 268 8.67 10.83 6.80
C HIS A 268 8.33 9.39 6.41
N GLY A 269 8.93 8.89 5.32
CA GLY A 269 8.62 7.55 4.80
C GLY A 269 8.89 6.40 5.80
N TRP A 270 9.71 6.60 6.82
CA TRP A 270 9.89 5.65 7.91
C TRP A 270 8.60 5.38 8.70
N ALA A 271 7.65 6.32 8.70
CA ALA A 271 6.38 6.18 9.41
C ALA A 271 5.41 5.20 8.74
N TYR A 272 5.74 4.67 7.56
CA TYR A 272 5.06 3.49 6.98
C TYR A 272 5.40 2.18 7.70
N LYS A 273 6.39 2.17 8.60
CA LYS A 273 6.75 0.97 9.35
C LYS A 273 5.58 0.52 10.23
N ILE A 274 5.02 -0.63 9.90
CA ILE A 274 4.00 -1.31 10.70
C ILE A 274 4.63 -1.69 12.05
N ARG A 275 3.93 -1.40 13.14
CA ARG A 275 4.31 -1.82 14.50
C ARG A 275 3.90 -3.26 14.77
#